data_AF-A0A2S3QBU5-F1
#
_entry.id   AF-A0A2S3QBU5-F1
#
_cell.length_a   1.000
_cell.length_b   1.000
_cell.length_c   1.000
_cell.angle_alpha   90.00
_cell.angle_beta   90.00
_cell.angle_gamma   90.00
#
_symmetry.space_group_name_H-M   'P 1'
#
loop_
_entity.id
_entity.type
_entity.pdbx_description
1 polymer ?
#
loop_
_entity_poly.entity_id
_entity_poly.type
_entity_poly.pdbx_seq_one_letter_code
_entity_poly.pdbx_strand_id
1 'polypeptide(L)'
;MGNDVYLKSMVLIRFLSASIEFTGAFLMWRYQRLDVAVRINGLLGLAGPIILTSTMLLGIAGLAATKVPFAKIAWIGAGVAMILWGTTR
;
A
#
# COMPACT_ATOMS: atom_id res chain seq x y z
N MET A 1 3.66 -22.05 10.12
CA MET A 1 3.89 -21.39 8.80
C MET A 1 4.95 -20.33 9.02
N GLY A 2 6.09 -20.42 8.33
CA GLY A 2 7.24 -19.56 8.59
C GLY A 2 7.03 -18.10 8.17
N ASN A 3 7.81 -17.19 8.76
CA ASN A 3 7.79 -15.76 8.45
C ASN A 3 7.94 -15.44 6.94
N ASP A 4 8.53 -16.36 6.18
CA ASP A 4 8.68 -16.29 4.73
C ASP A 4 7.36 -16.10 3.98
N VAL A 5 6.25 -16.62 4.51
CA VAL A 5 4.93 -16.46 3.87
C VAL A 5 4.47 -15.00 3.92
N TYR A 6 4.72 -14.29 5.03
CA TYR A 6 4.39 -12.87 5.15
C TYR A 6 5.27 -12.04 4.22
N LEU A 7 6.57 -12.32 4.15
CA LEU A 7 7.49 -11.62 3.24
C LEU A 7 7.10 -11.82 1.78
N LYS A 8 6.87 -13.07 1.34
CA LYS A 8 6.46 -13.38 -0.03
C LYS A 8 5.14 -12.70 -0.39
N SER A 9 4.19 -12.67 0.54
CA SER A 9 2.91 -11.98 0.35
C SER A 9 3.09 -10.47 0.21
N MET A 10 3.92 -9.84 1.04
CA MET A 10 4.24 -8.40 0.93
C MET A 10 4.89 -8.07 -0.42
N VAL A 11 5.85 -8.89 -0.85
CA VAL A 11 6.53 -8.72 -2.14
C VAL A 11 5.53 -8.86 -3.30
N LEU A 12 4.66 -9.87 -3.25
CA LEU A 12 3.64 -10.08 -4.28
C LEU A 12 2.68 -8.87 -4.40
N ILE A 13 2.20 -8.34 -3.27
CA ILE A 13 1.34 -7.16 -3.26
C ILE A 13 2.06 -5.94 -3.86
N ARG A 14 3.38 -5.79 -3.65
CA ARG A 14 4.16 -4.71 -4.27
C ARG A 14 4.26 -4.87 -5.79
N PHE A 15 4.47 -6.08 -6.30
CA PHE A 15 4.47 -6.33 -7.74
C PHE A 15 3.10 -6.05 -8.37
N LEU A 16 2.01 -6.45 -7.70
CA LEU A 16 0.65 -6.14 -8.15
C LEU A 16 0.39 -4.62 -8.14
N SER A 17 0.77 -3.93 -7.06
CA SER A 17 0.68 -2.46 -6.97
C SER A 17 1.44 -1.76 -8.09
N ALA A 18 2.68 -2.16 -8.34
CA ALA A 18 3.51 -1.58 -9.38
C ALA A 18 2.89 -1.79 -10.77
N SER A 19 2.30 -2.96 -11.00
CA SER A 19 1.60 -3.27 -12.26
C SER A 19 0.36 -2.39 -12.46
N ILE A 20 -0.40 -2.09 -11.39
CA ILE A 20 -1.56 -1.19 -11.43
C ILE A 20 -1.12 0.24 -11.76
N GLU A 21 -0.10 0.76 -11.07
CA GLU A 21 0.48 2.10 -11.34
C GLU A 21 1.02 2.20 -12.77
N PHE A 22 1.76 1.17 -13.20
CA PHE A 22 2.31 1.10 -14.55
C PHE A 22 1.20 1.07 -15.62
N THR A 23 0.12 0.32 -15.38
CA THR A 23 -1.05 0.31 -16.25
C THR A 23 -1.71 1.68 -16.31
N GLY A 24 -1.86 2.36 -15.17
CA GLY A 24 -2.37 3.72 -15.10
C GLY A 24 -1.53 4.70 -15.92
N ALA A 25 -0.21 4.68 -15.74
CA ALA A 25 0.73 5.49 -16.52
C ALA A 25 0.64 5.19 -18.03
N PHE A 26 0.54 3.91 -18.41
CA PHE A 26 0.35 3.51 -19.80
C PHE A 26 -0.96 4.05 -20.39
N LEU A 27 -2.06 3.99 -19.64
CA LEU A 27 -3.35 4.55 -20.08
C LEU A 27 -3.28 6.08 -20.22
N MET A 28 -2.65 6.78 -19.27
CA MET A 28 -2.42 8.23 -19.38
C MET A 28 -1.62 8.58 -20.65
N TRP A 29 -0.56 7.81 -20.91
CA TRP A 29 0.23 7.95 -22.13
C TRP A 29 -0.57 7.61 -23.39
N ARG A 30 -1.45 6.61 -23.36
CA ARG A 30 -2.27 6.22 -24.51
C ARG A 30 -3.34 7.26 -24.87
N TYR A 31 -3.94 7.91 -23.87
CA TYR A 31 -5.04 8.86 -24.08
C TYR A 31 -4.58 10.30 -24.30
N GLN A 32 -3.39 10.70 -23.84
CA GLN A 32 -2.82 12.04 -24.05
C GLN A 32 -3.77 13.20 -23.67
N ARG A 33 -4.61 12.99 -22.65
CA ARG A 33 -5.61 13.97 -22.20
C ARG A 33 -5.49 14.20 -20.70
N LEU A 34 -5.34 15.46 -20.30
CA LEU A 34 -5.11 15.85 -18.91
C LEU A 34 -6.30 15.48 -18.01
N ASP A 35 -7.53 15.67 -18.48
CA ASP A 35 -8.74 15.33 -17.71
C ASP A 35 -8.86 13.82 -17.46
N VAL A 36 -8.46 13.00 -18.44
CA VAL A 36 -8.40 11.54 -18.28
C VAL A 36 -7.31 11.15 -17.29
N ALA A 37 -6.14 11.79 -17.36
CA ALA A 37 -5.04 11.52 -16.44
C ALA A 37 -5.39 11.86 -14.98
N VAL A 38 -6.07 12.98 -14.75
CA VAL A 38 -6.56 13.37 -13.41
C VAL A 38 -7.58 12.35 -12.88
N ARG A 39 -8.47 11.83 -13.72
CA ARG A 39 -9.42 10.77 -13.32
C ARG A 39 -8.70 9.46 -12.95
N ILE A 40 -7.71 9.05 -13.75
CA ILE A 40 -6.90 7.86 -13.47
C ILE A 40 -6.16 8.03 -12.14
N ASN A 41 -5.50 9.17 -11.93
CA ASN A 41 -4.83 9.48 -10.66
C ASN A 41 -5.80 9.51 -9.47
N GLY A 42 -7.03 10.00 -9.67
CA GLY A 42 -8.07 9.95 -8.63
C GLY A 42 -8.41 8.51 -8.21
N LEU A 43 -8.45 7.57 -9.17
CA LEU A 43 -8.67 6.15 -8.89
C LEU A 43 -7.43 5.51 -8.22
N LEU A 44 -6.23 5.77 -8.74
CA LEU A 44 -4.97 5.26 -8.18
C LEU A 44 -4.69 5.81 -6.77
N GLY A 45 -5.12 7.05 -6.49
CA GLY A 45 -4.98 7.68 -5.19
C GLY A 45 -5.66 6.91 -4.04
N LEU A 46 -6.67 6.08 -4.35
CA LEU A 46 -7.28 5.17 -3.38
C LEU A 46 -6.52 3.85 -3.24
N ALA A 47 -5.86 3.39 -4.32
CA ALA A 47 -5.07 2.15 -4.31
C ALA A 47 -3.85 2.26 -3.39
N GLY A 48 -3.17 3.42 -3.38
CA GLY A 48 -1.99 3.66 -2.55
C GLY A 48 -2.22 3.38 -1.05
N PRO A 49 -3.19 4.06 -0.39
CA PRO A 49 -3.53 3.81 1.01
C PRO A 49 -3.92 2.37 1.32
N ILE A 50 -4.69 1.71 0.44
CA ILE A 50 -5.12 0.32 0.63
C ILE A 50 -3.92 -0.62 0.60
N ILE A 51 -3.07 -0.52 -0.42
CA ILE A 51 -1.90 -1.37 -0.62
C ILE A 51 -0.89 -1.18 0.51
N LEU A 52 -0.64 0.08 0.90
CA LEU A 52 0.24 0.40 2.03
C LEU A 52 -0.29 -0.23 3.31
N THR A 53 -1.57 -0.02 3.63
CA THR A 53 -2.19 -0.57 4.85
C THR A 53 -2.13 -2.09 4.87
N SER A 54 -2.48 -2.77 3.77
CA SER A 54 -2.43 -4.24 3.67
C SER A 54 -1.01 -4.78 3.86
N THR A 55 0.00 -4.18 3.21
CA THR A 55 1.40 -4.64 3.36
C THR A 55 1.93 -4.38 4.77
N MET A 56 1.58 -3.24 5.38
CA MET A 56 1.95 -2.94 6.77
C MET A 56 1.30 -3.92 7.76
N LEU A 57 0.02 -4.25 7.59
CA LEU A 57 -0.66 -5.22 8.44
C LEU A 57 -0.02 -6.61 8.34
N LEU A 58 0.35 -7.05 7.13
CA LEU A 58 1.07 -8.32 6.94
C LEU A 58 2.47 -8.29 7.59
N GLY A 59 3.19 -7.17 7.47
CA GLY A 59 4.48 -6.97 8.11
C GLY A 59 4.38 -7.03 9.63
N ILE A 60 3.42 -6.32 10.22
CA ILE A 60 3.16 -6.34 11.65
C ILE A 60 2.73 -7.75 12.10
N ALA A 61 1.89 -8.44 11.33
CA ALA A 61 1.46 -9.80 11.67
C ALA A 61 2.64 -10.79 11.72
N GLY A 62 3.56 -10.73 10.74
CA GLY A 62 4.78 -11.54 10.75
C GLY A 62 5.74 -11.16 11.89
N LEU A 63 5.86 -9.87 12.20
CA LEU A 63 6.65 -9.39 13.35
C LEU A 63 6.03 -9.83 14.69
N ALA A 64 4.72 -9.71 14.86
CA ALA A 64 4.00 -10.10 16.07
C ALA A 64 4.11 -11.61 16.34
N ALA A 65 4.12 -12.45 15.28
CA ALA A 65 4.41 -13.87 15.38
C ALA A 65 5.81 -14.15 15.99
N THR A 66 6.73 -13.20 15.92
CA THR A 66 8.09 -13.27 16.47
C THR A 66 8.21 -12.65 17.88
N LYS A 67 7.08 -12.39 18.58
CA LYS A 67 7.01 -11.72 19.90
C LYS A 67 7.61 -10.31 19.91
N VAL A 68 7.29 -9.48 18.91
CA VAL A 68 7.69 -8.06 18.92
C VAL A 68 6.95 -7.30 20.04
N PRO A 69 7.64 -6.40 20.79
CA PRO A 69 7.03 -5.63 21.86
C PRO A 69 5.83 -4.80 21.38
N PHE A 70 4.73 -4.84 22.14
CA PHE A 70 3.46 -4.17 21.79
C PHE A 70 3.61 -2.66 21.56
N ALA A 71 4.54 -2.01 22.27
CA ALA A 71 4.86 -0.59 22.08
C ALA A 71 5.32 -0.26 20.65
N LYS A 72 6.10 -1.14 20.00
CA LYS A 72 6.54 -0.93 18.60
C LYS A 72 5.36 -1.06 17.64
N ILE A 73 4.44 -1.99 17.90
CA ILE A 73 3.23 -2.19 17.09
C ILE A 73 2.32 -0.95 17.19
N ALA A 74 2.16 -0.38 18.38
CA ALA A 74 1.37 0.84 18.59
C ALA A 74 1.91 2.04 17.80
N TRP A 75 3.23 2.27 17.79
CA TRP A 75 3.86 3.34 17.01
C TRP A 75 3.68 3.16 15.50
N ILE A 76 3.78 1.93 15.00
CA ILE A 76 3.54 1.64 13.59
C ILE A 76 2.08 1.92 13.22
N GLY A 77 1.13 1.47 14.06
CA GLY A 77 -0.30 1.75 13.86
C GLY A 77 -0.62 3.25 13.85
N ALA A 78 0.01 4.02 14.75
CA ALA A 78 -0.13 5.47 14.79
C ALA A 78 0.36 6.15 13.50
N GLY A 79 1.51 5.72 12.95
CA GLY A 79 2.02 6.23 11.67
C GLY A 79 1.07 5.98 10.51
N VAL A 80 0.45 4.79 10.44
CA VAL A 80 -0.57 4.47 9.43
C VAL A 80 -1.80 5.37 9.59
N ALA A 81 -2.29 5.57 10.82
CA ALA A 81 -3.42 6.45 11.09
C ALA A 81 -3.13 7.91 10.69
N MET A 82 -1.92 8.41 10.93
CA MET A 82 -1.50 9.76 10.50
C MET A 82 -1.45 9.91 8.98
N ILE A 83 -0.98 8.89 8.25
CA ILE A 83 -0.98 8.91 6.77
C ILE A 83 -2.42 8.97 6.23
N LEU A 84 -3.32 8.14 6.78
CA LEU A 84 -4.73 8.14 6.39
C LEU A 84 -5.40 9.47 6.73
N TRP A 85 -5.13 10.01 7.92
CA TRP A 85 -5.64 11.31 8.33
C TRP A 85 -5.15 12.44 7.42
N GLY A 86 -3.85 12.50 7.12
CA GLY A 86 -3.28 13.52 6.22
C GLY A 86 -3.71 13.38 4.75
N THR A 87 -4.21 12.20 4.34
CA THR A 87 -4.77 11.98 2.99
C THR A 87 -6.28 12.27 2.93
N THR A 88 -6.93 12.34 4.09
CA THR A 88 -8.32 12.77 4.20
C THR A 88 -8.32 14.29 4.20
N ARG A 89 -8.98 14.89 3.19
CA ARG A 89 -9.02 16.33 2.94
C ARG A 89 -9.24 17.19 4.18
#